data_AF-A0A1M7PPH9-F1
#
_entry.id   AF-A0A1M7PPH9-F1
#
_cell.length_a   1.000
_cell.length_b   1.000
_cell.length_c   1.000
_cell.angle_alpha   90.00
_cell.angle_beta   90.00
_cell.angle_gamma   90.00
#
_symmetry.space_group_name_H-M   'P 1'
#
loop_
_entity.id
_entity.type
_entity.pdbx_description
1 polymer ?
#
loop_
_entity_poly.entity_id
_entity_poly.type
_entity_poly.pdbx_seq_one_letter_code
_entity_poly.pdbx_strand_id
1 'polypeptide(L)'
;MAIWVKDLTGSNGAAGLVLAWVAFWPLARPLLLRIVERAPRGSLVAANLVSALALVPLLTVRNADQLWLIHTAGAVCGLTAVVRLDALRTLALLVPLPDRGRVLGAFAATTVATGSIAAPLVGGTLYSVVGGGGVAVLSMVVSVCAAALCGLWRVTAEPREARTPSVVRKLGSGLRWLWRTRQQRHVIIGTSVVFLVTGPFQAVLFAIVELLGAPPEYVGVLVAVQGVGLAAGGIVGGRGVGAWGGLRVLQAGLVVFGSGVGVLFVPHLAAIAVGTMLVGIGLSMITTGSSVTAYSASGHAEPSQALLAVQWIGSAPRAVSAGAGAVLVAFIDYRVLFGVMAVGALVGLCYVLIMAGPRPVTGLISIARRSGLAVSLAQIADVIAGQRRTGGFAAWQADLAGRPEDGRPLSTRAQRRYAIGLIRAAIRMRLDDLIAVAWRPVEWLIKSDGRVFGLTLVAGAVMAQDFFARGGLSNLYGNCDNLFALGAGAAATTIALRKYRGITPNPSKAKRRNDPGR
;
A
#
# COMPACT_ATOMS: atom_id res chain seq x y z
N MET A 1 -8.30 1.47 -21.03
CA MET A 1 -9.72 1.12 -20.88
C MET A 1 -10.47 2.13 -20.04
N ALA A 2 -10.18 2.33 -18.75
CA ALA A 2 -10.89 3.31 -17.93
C ALA A 2 -10.78 4.75 -18.47
N ILE A 3 -9.56 5.18 -18.86
CA ILE A 3 -9.32 6.45 -19.55
C ILE A 3 -10.16 6.55 -20.82
N TRP A 4 -10.12 5.52 -21.67
CA TRP A 4 -10.92 5.45 -22.91
C TRP A 4 -12.43 5.58 -22.67
N VAL A 5 -12.96 4.96 -21.62
CA VAL A 5 -14.38 5.13 -21.25
C VAL A 5 -14.66 6.56 -20.78
N LYS A 6 -13.78 7.17 -19.98
CA LYS A 6 -13.92 8.57 -19.57
C LYS A 6 -13.95 9.49 -20.79
N ASP A 7 -13.08 9.28 -21.76
CA ASP A 7 -13.03 10.09 -22.98
C ASP A 7 -14.27 9.92 -23.86
N LEU A 8 -14.77 8.69 -24.01
CA LEU A 8 -15.96 8.42 -24.83
C LEU A 8 -17.27 8.90 -24.20
N THR A 9 -17.34 8.98 -22.87
CA THR A 9 -18.63 9.18 -22.15
C THR A 9 -18.67 10.43 -21.29
N GLY A 10 -17.53 11.04 -20.98
CA GLY A 10 -17.40 12.05 -19.93
C GLY A 10 -17.70 11.54 -18.52
N SER A 11 -18.04 10.26 -18.31
CA SER A 11 -18.53 9.75 -17.03
C SER A 11 -17.40 9.15 -16.16
N ASN A 12 -17.17 9.78 -15.00
CA ASN A 12 -16.25 9.25 -13.97
C ASN A 12 -16.72 7.90 -13.43
N GLY A 13 -18.03 7.72 -13.30
CA GLY A 13 -18.62 6.48 -12.81
C GLY A 13 -18.42 5.31 -13.78
N ALA A 14 -18.61 5.53 -15.09
CA ALA A 14 -18.38 4.52 -16.11
C ALA A 14 -16.89 4.09 -16.18
N ALA A 15 -15.98 5.06 -16.11
CA ALA A 15 -14.54 4.79 -16.03
C ALA A 15 -14.18 3.99 -14.76
N GLY A 16 -14.75 4.37 -13.61
CA GLY A 16 -14.62 3.66 -12.34
C GLY A 16 -15.14 2.22 -12.40
N LEU A 17 -16.23 1.98 -13.13
CA LEU A 17 -16.84 0.66 -13.25
C LEU A 17 -15.93 -0.33 -14.00
N VAL A 18 -15.16 0.13 -15.00
CA VAL A 18 -14.11 -0.68 -15.62
C VAL A 18 -13.10 -1.18 -14.58
N LEU A 19 -12.68 -0.31 -13.68
CA LEU A 19 -11.73 -0.66 -12.61
C LEU A 19 -12.37 -1.60 -11.57
N ALA A 20 -13.66 -1.43 -11.30
CA ALA A 20 -14.42 -2.34 -10.44
C ALA A 20 -14.47 -3.77 -11.01
N TRP A 21 -14.70 -3.93 -12.31
CA TRP A 21 -14.66 -5.24 -12.98
C TRP A 21 -13.29 -5.92 -12.83
N VAL A 22 -12.20 -5.15 -12.94
CA VAL A 22 -10.85 -5.68 -12.72
C VAL A 22 -10.65 -6.09 -11.25
N ALA A 23 -11.18 -5.30 -10.31
CA ALA A 23 -11.07 -5.54 -8.87
C ALA A 23 -11.99 -6.65 -8.35
N PHE A 24 -12.97 -7.11 -9.14
CA PHE A 24 -13.97 -8.10 -8.74
C PHE A 24 -13.39 -9.52 -8.60
N TRP A 25 -12.56 -9.95 -9.54
CA TRP A 25 -12.11 -11.34 -9.67
C TRP A 25 -11.31 -11.95 -8.51
N PRO A 26 -10.56 -11.18 -7.68
CA PRO A 26 -9.99 -11.69 -6.44
C PRO A 26 -11.00 -12.39 -5.52
N LEU A 27 -12.30 -12.08 -5.61
CA LEU A 27 -13.35 -12.80 -4.88
C LEU A 27 -13.48 -14.27 -5.31
N ALA A 28 -13.31 -14.55 -6.60
CA ALA A 28 -13.38 -15.88 -7.20
C ALA A 28 -12.07 -16.68 -7.07
N ARG A 29 -11.03 -16.08 -6.49
CA ARG A 29 -9.70 -16.69 -6.29
C ARG A 29 -9.70 -18.12 -5.73
N PRO A 30 -10.52 -18.51 -4.72
CA PRO A 30 -10.50 -19.90 -4.23
C PRO A 30 -10.98 -20.93 -5.25
N LEU A 31 -11.75 -20.52 -6.26
CA LEU A 31 -12.16 -21.37 -7.38
C LEU A 31 -11.07 -21.43 -8.45
N LEU A 32 -10.53 -20.25 -8.81
CA LEU A 32 -9.48 -20.11 -9.82
C LEU A 32 -8.20 -20.83 -9.43
N LEU A 33 -7.84 -20.81 -8.14
CA LEU A 33 -6.63 -21.47 -7.64
C LEU A 33 -6.67 -22.99 -7.86
N ARG A 34 -7.86 -23.61 -7.87
CA ARG A 34 -7.99 -25.06 -8.16
C ARG A 34 -7.55 -25.40 -9.59
N ILE A 35 -7.83 -24.51 -10.54
CA ILE A 35 -7.44 -24.69 -11.94
C ILE A 35 -5.94 -24.45 -12.08
N VAL A 36 -5.45 -23.39 -11.44
CA VAL A 36 -4.04 -23.00 -11.44
C VAL A 36 -3.14 -24.07 -10.81
N GLU A 37 -3.54 -24.66 -9.68
CA GLU A 37 -2.73 -25.69 -9.00
C GLU A 37 -2.58 -26.98 -9.82
N ARG A 38 -3.54 -27.31 -10.70
CA ARG A 38 -3.47 -28.51 -11.56
C ARG A 38 -2.48 -28.35 -12.71
N ALA A 39 -2.48 -27.18 -13.34
CA ALA A 39 -1.65 -26.89 -14.50
C ALA A 39 -1.17 -25.44 -14.46
N PRO A 40 -0.20 -25.09 -13.60
CA PRO A 40 0.17 -23.69 -13.39
C PRO A 40 0.78 -23.06 -14.66
N ARG A 41 1.59 -23.82 -15.42
CA ARG A 41 2.12 -23.38 -16.72
C ARG A 41 1.03 -23.25 -17.78
N GLY A 42 0.16 -24.26 -17.91
CA GLY A 42 -0.96 -24.24 -18.86
C GLY A 42 -1.91 -23.07 -18.60
N SER A 43 -2.21 -22.82 -17.32
CA SER A 43 -3.04 -21.68 -16.88
C SER A 43 -2.37 -20.35 -17.21
N LEU A 44 -1.05 -20.25 -17.09
CA LEU A 44 -0.29 -19.04 -17.42
C LEU A 44 -0.33 -18.74 -18.92
N VAL A 45 -0.13 -19.75 -19.77
CA VAL A 45 -0.21 -19.61 -21.23
C VAL A 45 -1.64 -19.27 -21.65
N ALA A 46 -2.63 -20.04 -21.17
CA ALA A 46 -4.04 -19.83 -21.48
C ALA A 46 -4.52 -18.44 -21.05
N ALA A 47 -4.17 -17.97 -19.85
CA ALA A 47 -4.58 -16.66 -19.37
C ALA A 47 -4.05 -15.52 -20.24
N ASN A 48 -2.81 -15.61 -20.73
CA ASN A 48 -2.25 -14.60 -21.63
C ASN A 48 -2.95 -14.64 -23.01
N LEU A 49 -3.20 -15.82 -23.57
CA LEU A 49 -3.91 -15.95 -24.86
C LEU A 49 -5.38 -15.49 -24.76
N VAL A 50 -6.08 -15.85 -23.69
CA VAL A 50 -7.46 -15.37 -23.43
C VAL A 50 -7.46 -13.85 -23.25
N SER A 51 -6.46 -13.28 -22.58
CA SER A 51 -6.34 -11.83 -22.46
C SER A 51 -6.09 -11.17 -23.82
N ALA A 52 -5.29 -11.76 -24.70
CA ALA A 52 -5.09 -11.24 -26.06
C ALA A 52 -6.39 -11.31 -26.87
N LEU A 53 -7.09 -12.45 -26.85
CA LEU A 53 -8.34 -12.64 -27.56
C LEU A 53 -9.44 -11.69 -27.07
N ALA A 54 -9.52 -11.44 -25.76
CA ALA A 54 -10.49 -10.52 -25.16
C ALA A 54 -10.31 -9.06 -25.58
N LEU A 55 -9.12 -8.70 -26.08
CA LEU A 55 -8.83 -7.35 -26.56
C LEU A 55 -9.14 -7.17 -28.06
N VAL A 56 -9.32 -8.24 -28.83
CA VAL A 56 -9.64 -8.17 -30.26
C VAL A 56 -10.92 -7.37 -30.53
N PRO A 57 -12.04 -7.57 -29.81
CA PRO A 57 -13.25 -6.80 -30.02
C PRO A 57 -13.08 -5.30 -29.75
N LEU A 58 -12.04 -4.88 -29.02
CA LEU A 58 -11.81 -3.46 -28.79
C LEU A 58 -11.41 -2.70 -30.06
N LEU A 59 -10.91 -3.39 -31.08
CA LEU A 59 -10.57 -2.75 -32.36
C LEU A 59 -11.80 -2.23 -33.12
N THR A 60 -12.99 -2.78 -32.82
CA THR A 60 -14.25 -2.37 -33.44
C THR A 60 -14.93 -1.22 -32.71
N VAL A 61 -14.40 -0.81 -31.53
CA VAL A 61 -14.98 0.28 -30.75
C VAL A 61 -14.77 1.61 -31.46
N ARG A 62 -15.89 2.32 -31.68
CA ARG A 62 -15.94 3.65 -32.29
C ARG A 62 -16.71 4.64 -31.42
N ASN A 63 -17.83 4.20 -30.82
CA ASN A 63 -18.77 5.07 -30.12
C ASN A 63 -19.18 4.51 -28.74
N ALA A 64 -19.92 5.30 -27.96
CA ALA A 64 -20.42 4.94 -26.63
C ALA A 64 -21.38 3.73 -26.62
N ASP A 65 -22.08 3.43 -27.72
CA ASP A 65 -22.98 2.26 -27.80
C ASP A 65 -22.25 0.92 -27.63
N GLN A 66 -20.92 0.93 -27.82
CA GLN A 66 -20.06 -0.25 -27.75
C GLN A 66 -19.29 -0.35 -26.42
N LEU A 67 -19.66 0.44 -25.40
CA LEU A 67 -19.03 0.42 -24.08
C LEU A 67 -19.02 -0.96 -23.43
N TRP A 68 -20.04 -1.78 -23.71
CA TRP A 68 -20.13 -3.14 -23.20
C TRP A 68 -18.93 -4.00 -23.62
N LEU A 69 -18.32 -3.74 -24.80
CA LEU A 69 -17.08 -4.41 -25.23
C LEU A 69 -15.91 -4.05 -24.32
N ILE A 70 -15.77 -2.78 -23.95
CA ILE A 70 -14.71 -2.33 -23.03
C ILE A 70 -14.90 -2.93 -21.64
N HIS A 71 -16.13 -2.94 -21.12
CA HIS A 71 -16.41 -3.54 -19.81
C HIS A 71 -16.17 -5.05 -19.81
N THR A 72 -16.60 -5.76 -20.86
CA THR A 72 -16.40 -7.21 -21.00
C THR A 72 -14.91 -7.55 -21.11
N ALA A 73 -14.16 -6.82 -21.94
CA ALA A 73 -12.71 -6.98 -22.05
C ALA A 73 -12.02 -6.68 -20.71
N GLY A 74 -12.42 -5.62 -20.02
CA GLY A 74 -11.91 -5.27 -18.69
C GLY A 74 -12.15 -6.36 -17.65
N ALA A 75 -13.35 -6.97 -17.66
CA ALA A 75 -13.66 -8.10 -16.81
C ALA A 75 -12.77 -9.30 -17.15
N VAL A 76 -12.66 -9.70 -18.42
CA VAL A 76 -11.81 -10.85 -18.80
C VAL A 76 -10.33 -10.59 -18.49
N CYS A 77 -9.82 -9.39 -18.75
CA CYS A 77 -8.44 -9.01 -18.37
C CYS A 77 -8.21 -9.03 -16.86
N GLY A 78 -9.20 -8.64 -16.05
CA GLY A 78 -9.14 -8.76 -14.59
C GLY A 78 -9.06 -10.21 -14.13
N LEU A 79 -9.87 -11.08 -14.72
CA LEU A 79 -9.88 -12.52 -14.44
C LEU A 79 -8.52 -13.15 -14.79
N THR A 80 -8.03 -12.91 -15.99
CA THR A 80 -6.75 -13.47 -16.46
C THR A 80 -5.56 -12.91 -15.67
N ALA A 81 -5.64 -11.67 -15.18
CA ALA A 81 -4.61 -11.10 -14.31
C ALA A 81 -4.49 -11.85 -12.97
N VAL A 82 -5.62 -12.22 -12.35
CA VAL A 82 -5.62 -13.04 -11.11
C VAL A 82 -5.00 -14.41 -11.37
N VAL A 83 -5.43 -15.09 -12.44
CA VAL A 83 -4.91 -16.40 -12.84
C VAL A 83 -3.40 -16.35 -13.10
N ARG A 84 -2.93 -15.34 -13.84
CA ARG A 84 -1.51 -15.15 -14.17
C ARG A 84 -0.64 -14.92 -12.93
N LEU A 85 -1.10 -14.09 -11.99
CA LEU A 85 -0.37 -13.84 -10.74
C LEU A 85 -0.31 -15.09 -9.85
N ASP A 86 -1.42 -15.81 -9.71
CA ASP A 86 -1.44 -17.03 -8.89
C ASP A 86 -0.67 -18.19 -9.54
N ALA A 87 -0.70 -18.29 -10.87
CA ALA A 87 0.11 -19.26 -11.62
C ALA A 87 1.61 -19.00 -11.41
N LEU A 88 2.07 -17.75 -11.56
CA LEU A 88 3.46 -17.37 -11.30
C LEU A 88 3.88 -17.66 -9.85
N ARG A 89 3.03 -17.31 -8.88
CA ARG A 89 3.30 -17.60 -7.46
C ARG A 89 3.39 -19.10 -7.19
N THR A 90 2.51 -19.89 -7.80
CA THR A 90 2.52 -21.35 -7.67
C THR A 90 3.79 -21.95 -8.28
N LEU A 91 4.21 -21.49 -9.47
CA LEU A 91 5.47 -21.91 -10.10
C LEU A 91 6.68 -21.56 -9.23
N ALA A 92 6.72 -20.36 -8.64
CA ALA A 92 7.81 -19.94 -7.76
C ALA A 92 7.94 -20.81 -6.49
N LEU A 93 6.84 -21.47 -6.07
CA LEU A 93 6.86 -22.43 -4.96
C LEU A 93 7.32 -23.83 -5.38
N LEU A 94 7.14 -24.20 -6.66
CA LEU A 94 7.53 -25.51 -7.19
C LEU A 94 9.01 -25.59 -7.56
N VAL A 95 9.66 -24.46 -7.82
CA VAL A 95 11.10 -24.43 -8.12
C VAL A 95 11.90 -24.44 -6.82
N PRO A 96 12.90 -25.33 -6.65
CA PRO A 96 13.85 -25.27 -5.55
C PRO A 96 14.75 -24.05 -5.75
N LEU A 97 14.51 -23.01 -4.96
CA LEU A 97 15.24 -21.74 -5.03
C LEU A 97 16.18 -21.65 -3.83
N PRO A 98 17.50 -21.43 -4.03
CA PRO A 98 18.47 -21.37 -2.93
C PRO A 98 18.20 -20.23 -1.94
N ASP A 99 17.42 -19.21 -2.34
CA ASP A 99 16.95 -18.13 -1.45
C ASP A 99 15.50 -17.73 -1.81
N ARG A 100 14.55 -18.63 -1.47
CA ARG A 100 13.12 -18.47 -1.80
C ARG A 100 12.52 -17.18 -1.25
N GLY A 101 12.95 -16.73 -0.06
CA GLY A 101 12.50 -15.48 0.55
C GLY A 101 12.87 -14.26 -0.29
N ARG A 102 14.13 -14.19 -0.75
CA ARG A 102 14.60 -13.10 -1.60
C ARG A 102 13.92 -13.10 -2.96
N VAL A 103 13.68 -14.26 -3.57
CA VAL A 103 13.00 -14.36 -4.86
C VAL A 103 11.54 -13.92 -4.76
N LEU A 104 10.81 -14.38 -3.74
CA LEU A 104 9.42 -13.95 -3.52
C LEU A 104 9.33 -12.45 -3.21
N GLY A 105 10.30 -11.93 -2.44
CA GLY A 105 10.41 -10.48 -2.17
C GLY A 105 10.69 -9.67 -3.44
N ALA A 106 11.63 -10.13 -4.28
CA ALA A 106 11.93 -9.51 -5.57
C ALA A 106 10.72 -9.56 -6.51
N PHE A 107 10.00 -10.69 -6.57
CA PHE A 107 8.78 -10.83 -7.34
C PHE A 107 7.70 -9.83 -6.90
N ALA A 108 7.48 -9.70 -5.58
CA ALA A 108 6.54 -8.72 -5.04
C ALA A 108 6.96 -7.28 -5.40
N ALA A 109 8.24 -6.95 -5.26
CA ALA A 109 8.78 -5.64 -5.62
C ALA A 109 8.62 -5.33 -7.12
N THR A 110 8.94 -6.30 -7.99
CA THR A 110 8.76 -6.18 -9.44
C THR A 110 7.29 -5.98 -9.78
N THR A 111 6.38 -6.74 -9.17
CA THR A 111 4.93 -6.61 -9.41
C THR A 111 4.43 -5.21 -9.07
N VAL A 112 4.89 -4.63 -7.96
CA VAL A 112 4.53 -3.25 -7.58
C VAL A 112 5.15 -2.24 -8.55
N ALA A 113 6.44 -2.39 -8.86
CA ALA A 113 7.16 -1.47 -9.76
C ALA A 113 6.55 -1.46 -11.16
N THR A 114 6.24 -2.62 -11.74
CA THR A 114 5.68 -2.69 -13.08
C THR A 114 4.18 -2.41 -13.09
N GLY A 115 3.41 -3.01 -12.16
CA GLY A 115 1.95 -2.95 -12.18
C GLY A 115 1.36 -1.67 -11.60
N SER A 116 2.02 -1.04 -10.63
CA SER A 116 1.49 0.15 -9.96
C SER A 116 2.24 1.44 -10.26
N ILE A 117 3.42 1.37 -10.89
CA ILE A 117 4.22 2.56 -11.23
C ILE A 117 4.40 2.67 -12.74
N ALA A 118 5.04 1.70 -13.38
CA ALA A 118 5.36 1.78 -14.81
C ALA A 118 4.11 1.69 -15.69
N ALA A 119 3.21 0.73 -15.43
CA ALA A 119 2.05 0.49 -16.29
C ALA A 119 1.07 1.69 -16.35
N PRO A 120 0.72 2.38 -15.25
CA PRO A 120 -0.12 3.58 -15.32
C PRO A 120 0.54 4.75 -16.08
N LEU A 121 1.85 4.98 -15.89
CA LEU A 121 2.58 6.03 -16.60
C LEU A 121 2.64 5.75 -18.10
N VAL A 122 3.14 4.58 -18.48
CA VAL A 122 3.27 4.16 -19.88
C VAL A 122 1.90 4.02 -20.53
N GLY A 123 0.92 3.48 -19.82
CA GLY A 123 -0.42 3.28 -20.33
C GLY A 123 -1.14 4.60 -20.61
N GLY A 124 -1.03 5.59 -19.73
CA GLY A 124 -1.60 6.92 -19.93
C GLY A 124 -0.94 7.68 -21.07
N THR A 125 0.40 7.73 -21.11
CA THR A 125 1.13 8.40 -22.20
C THR A 125 0.89 7.75 -23.54
N LEU A 126 0.98 6.42 -23.61
CA LEU A 126 0.75 5.70 -24.85
C LEU A 126 -0.68 5.89 -25.35
N TYR A 127 -1.66 5.92 -24.45
CA TYR A 127 -3.05 6.21 -24.81
C TYR A 127 -3.20 7.59 -25.46
N SER A 128 -2.51 8.63 -24.97
CA SER A 128 -2.56 9.97 -25.60
C SER A 128 -1.97 10.02 -27.01
N VAL A 129 -1.04 9.12 -27.35
CA VAL A 129 -0.33 9.12 -28.64
C VAL A 129 -1.00 8.20 -29.67
N VAL A 130 -1.37 6.97 -29.28
CA VAL A 130 -1.90 5.94 -30.19
C VAL A 130 -3.37 5.57 -29.92
N GLY A 131 -4.02 6.23 -28.97
CA GLY A 131 -5.41 6.01 -28.60
C GLY A 131 -5.69 4.64 -27.96
N GLY A 132 -6.97 4.37 -27.68
CA GLY A 132 -7.41 3.13 -27.07
C GLY A 132 -7.13 1.87 -27.90
N GLY A 133 -7.33 1.96 -29.22
CA GLY A 133 -7.06 0.86 -30.15
C GLY A 133 -5.58 0.49 -30.24
N GLY A 134 -4.69 1.48 -30.34
CA GLY A 134 -3.24 1.23 -30.37
C GLY A 134 -2.73 0.58 -29.09
N VAL A 135 -3.20 1.05 -27.93
CA VAL A 135 -2.88 0.43 -26.63
C VAL A 135 -3.41 -1.01 -26.55
N ALA A 136 -4.59 -1.29 -27.11
CA ALA A 136 -5.13 -2.66 -27.17
C ALA A 136 -4.25 -3.58 -28.04
N VAL A 137 -3.81 -3.12 -29.22
CA VAL A 137 -2.88 -3.88 -30.08
C VAL A 137 -1.57 -4.18 -29.37
N LEU A 138 -0.94 -3.19 -28.76
CA LEU A 138 0.30 -3.42 -28.00
C LEU A 138 0.08 -4.43 -26.87
N SER A 139 -1.03 -4.31 -26.14
CA SER A 139 -1.38 -5.22 -25.05
C SER A 139 -1.60 -6.65 -25.54
N MET A 140 -2.18 -6.83 -26.73
CA MET A 140 -2.31 -8.14 -27.39
C MET A 140 -0.94 -8.71 -27.74
N VAL A 141 -0.07 -7.94 -28.39
CA VAL A 141 1.29 -8.37 -28.75
C VAL A 141 2.07 -8.81 -27.50
N VAL A 142 2.09 -7.97 -26.45
CA VAL A 142 2.76 -8.28 -25.19
C VAL A 142 2.19 -9.57 -24.57
N SER A 143 0.87 -9.76 -24.61
CA SER A 143 0.23 -10.97 -24.08
C SER A 143 0.60 -12.22 -24.88
N VAL A 144 0.61 -12.14 -26.21
CA VAL A 144 1.02 -13.26 -27.09
C VAL A 144 2.50 -13.59 -26.90
N CYS A 145 3.38 -12.58 -26.84
CA CYS A 145 4.79 -12.77 -26.54
C CYS A 145 4.98 -13.42 -25.16
N ALA A 146 4.26 -12.97 -24.14
CA ALA A 146 4.30 -13.58 -22.81
C ALA A 146 3.81 -15.04 -22.83
N ALA A 147 2.74 -15.35 -23.58
CA ALA A 147 2.26 -16.71 -23.76
C ALA A 147 3.32 -17.60 -24.45
N ALA A 148 3.97 -17.10 -25.50
CA ALA A 148 5.04 -17.80 -26.20
C ALA A 148 6.23 -18.07 -25.28
N LEU A 149 6.72 -17.06 -24.54
CA LEU A 149 7.82 -17.22 -23.58
C LEU A 149 7.48 -18.23 -22.48
N CYS A 150 6.27 -18.18 -21.92
CA CYS A 150 5.81 -19.15 -20.92
C CYS A 150 5.62 -20.56 -21.52
N GLY A 151 5.24 -20.62 -22.79
CA GLY A 151 5.10 -21.85 -23.58
C GLY A 151 6.43 -22.48 -23.94
N LEU A 152 7.51 -21.71 -24.09
CA LEU A 152 8.86 -22.21 -24.35
C LEU A 152 9.56 -22.67 -23.06
N TRP A 153 9.16 -22.15 -21.91
CA TRP A 153 9.81 -22.45 -20.64
C TRP A 153 9.48 -23.87 -20.15
N ARG A 154 10.51 -24.72 -20.01
CA ARG A 154 10.37 -26.07 -19.44
C ARG A 154 10.67 -26.02 -17.94
N VAL A 155 9.63 -26.14 -17.12
CA VAL A 155 9.76 -26.35 -15.68
C VAL A 155 9.55 -27.84 -15.41
N THR A 156 10.58 -28.51 -14.93
CA THR A 156 10.46 -29.86 -14.35
C THR A 156 9.83 -29.70 -12.98
N ALA A 157 8.53 -29.93 -12.88
CA ALA A 157 7.82 -29.88 -11.60
C ALA A 157 8.09 -31.17 -10.82
N GLU A 158 8.48 -31.06 -9.55
CA GLU A 158 8.45 -32.22 -8.66
C GLU A 158 7.00 -32.69 -8.47
N PRO A 159 6.73 -34.01 -8.50
CA PRO A 159 5.40 -34.56 -8.26
C PRO A 159 4.89 -34.10 -6.89
N ARG A 160 3.75 -33.40 -6.88
CA ARG A 160 3.11 -32.95 -5.65
C ARG A 160 2.39 -34.12 -4.99
N GLU A 161 2.62 -34.35 -3.70
CA GLU A 161 1.84 -35.32 -2.92
C GLU A 161 0.34 -35.02 -3.03
N ALA A 162 -0.45 -36.06 -3.34
CA ALA A 162 -1.83 -35.97 -3.81
C ALA A 162 -2.89 -35.56 -2.76
N ARG A 163 -2.50 -35.09 -1.56
CA ARG A 163 -3.44 -34.87 -0.44
C ARG A 163 -3.30 -33.50 0.23
N THR A 164 -3.29 -32.41 -0.54
CA THR A 164 -3.56 -31.10 0.06
C THR A 164 -5.07 -30.85 0.20
N PRO A 165 -5.55 -30.38 1.36
CA PRO A 165 -6.98 -30.09 1.55
C PRO A 165 -7.47 -29.03 0.55
N SER A 166 -8.75 -29.12 0.18
CA SER A 166 -9.34 -28.22 -0.83
C SER A 166 -9.17 -26.75 -0.45
N VAL A 167 -8.83 -25.90 -1.43
CA VAL A 167 -8.59 -24.45 -1.23
C VAL A 167 -9.74 -23.76 -0.49
N VAL A 168 -10.98 -24.16 -0.76
CA VAL A 168 -12.17 -23.63 -0.08
C VAL A 168 -12.18 -24.02 1.40
N ARG A 169 -11.79 -25.26 1.73
CA ARG A 169 -11.68 -25.71 3.11
C ARG A 169 -10.57 -24.96 3.85
N LYS A 170 -9.43 -24.72 3.19
CA LYS A 170 -8.31 -23.90 3.68
C LYS A 170 -8.70 -22.44 3.94
N LEU A 171 -9.45 -21.84 3.03
CA LEU A 171 -9.97 -20.48 3.22
C LEU A 171 -10.97 -20.45 4.39
N GLY A 172 -11.89 -21.43 4.45
CA GLY A 172 -12.87 -21.54 5.52
C GLY A 172 -12.25 -21.77 6.91
N SER A 173 -11.21 -22.61 7.01
CA SER A 173 -10.45 -22.79 8.26
C SER A 173 -9.68 -21.53 8.65
N GLY A 174 -9.04 -20.86 7.69
CA GLY A 174 -8.36 -19.58 7.91
C GLY A 174 -9.32 -18.49 8.42
N LEU A 175 -10.48 -18.32 7.79
CA LEU A 175 -11.51 -17.36 8.22
C LEU A 175 -12.08 -17.69 9.60
N ARG A 176 -12.37 -18.97 9.88
CA ARG A 176 -12.81 -19.40 11.21
C ARG A 176 -11.74 -19.13 12.27
N TRP A 177 -10.48 -19.40 11.97
CA TRP A 177 -9.37 -19.14 12.89
C TRP A 177 -9.22 -17.64 13.18
N LEU A 178 -9.29 -16.80 12.15
CA LEU A 178 -9.26 -15.35 12.28
C LEU A 178 -10.40 -14.82 13.14
N TRP A 179 -11.60 -15.38 12.98
CA TRP A 179 -12.77 -14.99 13.77
C TRP A 179 -12.70 -15.44 15.23
N ARG A 180 -12.16 -16.64 15.50
CA ARG A 180 -12.00 -17.18 16.86
C ARG A 180 -10.87 -16.48 17.62
N THR A 181 -9.83 -16.03 16.93
CA THR A 181 -8.68 -15.36 17.54
C THR A 181 -9.03 -13.90 17.80
N ARG A 182 -9.30 -13.54 19.07
CA ARG A 182 -9.81 -12.21 19.47
C ARG A 182 -9.05 -11.04 18.84
N GLN A 183 -7.72 -11.03 18.93
CA GLN A 183 -6.90 -9.94 18.38
C GLN A 183 -7.03 -9.84 16.85
N GLN A 184 -7.03 -10.98 16.16
CA GLN A 184 -7.15 -11.04 14.70
C GLN A 184 -8.54 -10.63 14.22
N ARG A 185 -9.60 -11.04 14.92
CA ARG A 185 -10.97 -10.61 14.64
C ARG A 185 -11.07 -9.09 14.60
N HIS A 186 -10.50 -8.41 15.59
CA HIS A 186 -10.55 -6.96 15.66
C HIS A 186 -9.66 -6.27 14.62
N VAL A 187 -8.47 -6.83 14.35
CA VAL A 187 -7.60 -6.37 13.26
C VAL A 187 -8.33 -6.45 11.90
N ILE A 188 -9.03 -7.55 11.66
CA ILE A 188 -9.76 -7.78 10.41
C ILE A 188 -10.95 -6.87 10.26
N ILE A 189 -11.75 -6.67 11.31
CA ILE A 189 -12.90 -5.76 11.25
C ILE A 189 -12.39 -4.34 10.95
N GLY A 190 -11.39 -3.85 11.68
CA GLY A 190 -10.85 -2.51 11.46
C GLY A 190 -10.23 -2.32 10.08
N THR A 191 -9.48 -3.30 9.57
CA THR A 191 -8.90 -3.20 8.22
C THR A 191 -9.92 -3.40 7.11
N SER A 192 -10.96 -4.21 7.32
CA SER A 192 -12.06 -4.36 6.36
C SER A 192 -12.83 -3.06 6.19
N VAL A 193 -13.07 -2.31 7.26
CA VAL A 193 -13.68 -0.97 7.19
C VAL A 193 -12.85 -0.08 6.28
N VAL A 194 -11.53 0.01 6.50
CA VAL A 194 -10.67 0.86 5.65
C VAL A 194 -10.65 0.40 4.20
N PHE A 195 -10.56 -0.91 3.93
CA PHE A 195 -10.58 -1.41 2.56
C PHE A 195 -11.92 -1.22 1.86
N LEU A 196 -13.03 -1.30 2.60
CA LEU A 196 -14.34 -0.95 2.10
C LEU A 196 -14.32 0.51 1.67
N VAL A 197 -13.91 1.45 2.53
CA VAL A 197 -13.98 2.86 2.12
C VAL A 197 -12.92 3.26 1.08
N THR A 198 -11.88 2.46 0.88
CA THR A 198 -10.87 2.71 -0.17
C THR A 198 -11.36 2.35 -1.58
N GLY A 199 -12.39 1.50 -1.72
CA GLY A 199 -12.88 1.04 -3.03
C GLY A 199 -13.17 2.15 -4.06
N PRO A 200 -13.88 3.24 -3.70
CA PRO A 200 -14.23 4.32 -4.63
C PRO A 200 -13.03 5.19 -5.04
N PHE A 201 -11.89 5.07 -4.35
CA PHE A 201 -10.75 5.96 -4.51
C PHE A 201 -10.31 6.13 -5.97
N GLN A 202 -10.29 5.03 -6.72
CA GLN A 202 -9.87 5.05 -8.12
C GLN A 202 -10.83 5.85 -9.02
N ALA A 203 -12.14 5.77 -8.76
CA ALA A 203 -13.13 6.56 -9.48
C ALA A 203 -13.06 8.04 -9.08
N VAL A 204 -12.78 8.32 -7.80
CA VAL A 204 -12.60 9.68 -7.28
C VAL A 204 -11.39 10.38 -7.91
N LEU A 205 -10.31 9.65 -8.24
CA LEU A 205 -9.16 10.25 -8.94
C LEU A 205 -9.55 10.88 -10.29
N PHE A 206 -10.47 10.28 -11.05
CA PHE A 206 -10.96 10.88 -12.30
C PHE A 206 -11.69 12.20 -12.05
N ALA A 207 -12.54 12.27 -11.01
CA ALA A 207 -13.25 13.49 -10.65
C ALA A 207 -12.31 14.62 -10.19
N ILE A 208 -11.24 14.29 -9.46
CA ILE A 208 -10.23 15.29 -9.05
C ILE A 208 -9.47 15.85 -10.25
N VAL A 209 -9.03 14.97 -11.16
CA VAL A 209 -8.29 15.36 -12.35
C VAL A 209 -9.13 16.29 -13.22
N GLU A 210 -10.41 15.98 -13.36
CA GLU A 210 -11.39 16.83 -14.04
C GLU A 210 -11.55 18.20 -13.37
N LEU A 211 -11.66 18.24 -12.03
CA LEU A 211 -11.73 19.52 -11.29
C LEU A 211 -10.48 20.39 -11.48
N LEU A 212 -9.31 19.77 -11.61
CA LEU A 212 -8.05 20.46 -11.88
C LEU A 212 -7.94 20.97 -13.32
N GLY A 213 -8.92 20.68 -14.18
CA GLY A 213 -8.88 20.97 -15.61
C GLY A 213 -7.80 20.17 -16.36
N ALA A 214 -7.34 19.07 -15.78
CA ALA A 214 -6.32 18.21 -16.36
C ALA A 214 -6.95 17.08 -17.20
N PRO A 215 -6.27 16.59 -18.23
CA PRO A 215 -6.81 15.56 -19.11
C PRO A 215 -6.81 14.19 -18.40
N PRO A 216 -7.72 13.26 -18.77
CA PRO A 216 -7.96 12.01 -18.03
C PRO A 216 -6.73 11.09 -17.88
N GLU A 217 -5.72 11.22 -18.74
CA GLU A 217 -4.46 10.48 -18.66
C GLU A 217 -3.66 10.81 -17.40
N TYR A 218 -3.89 11.97 -16.80
CA TYR A 218 -3.23 12.38 -15.56
C TYR A 218 -3.60 11.47 -14.37
N VAL A 219 -4.71 10.73 -14.44
CA VAL A 219 -5.03 9.68 -13.47
C VAL A 219 -3.93 8.61 -13.44
N GLY A 220 -3.33 8.28 -14.58
CA GLY A 220 -2.21 7.35 -14.65
C GLY A 220 -1.00 7.82 -13.83
N VAL A 221 -0.76 9.13 -13.79
CA VAL A 221 0.30 9.76 -12.98
C VAL A 221 -0.01 9.61 -11.49
N LEU A 222 -1.23 9.94 -11.06
CA LEU A 222 -1.63 9.82 -9.66
C LEU A 222 -1.61 8.38 -9.15
N VAL A 223 -1.99 7.41 -10.00
CA VAL A 223 -1.88 5.98 -9.68
C VAL A 223 -0.42 5.56 -9.57
N ALA A 224 0.47 6.09 -10.41
CA ALA A 224 1.90 5.83 -10.32
C ALA A 224 2.51 6.39 -9.03
N VAL A 225 2.13 7.61 -8.64
CA VAL A 225 2.50 8.23 -7.35
C VAL A 225 2.00 7.37 -6.19
N GLN A 226 0.77 6.88 -6.24
CA GLN A 226 0.26 5.90 -5.28
C GLN A 226 1.09 4.61 -5.27
N GLY A 227 1.52 4.11 -6.44
CA GLY A 227 2.40 2.95 -6.58
C GLY A 227 3.76 3.13 -5.90
N VAL A 228 4.36 4.32 -6.03
CA VAL A 228 5.58 4.68 -5.28
C VAL A 228 5.29 4.65 -3.79
N GLY A 229 4.16 5.20 -3.37
CA GLY A 229 3.69 5.14 -1.99
C GLY A 229 3.58 3.70 -1.49
N LEU A 230 2.98 2.80 -2.26
CA LEU A 230 2.86 1.37 -1.92
C LEU A 230 4.23 0.71 -1.74
N ALA A 231 5.18 1.00 -2.63
CA ALA A 231 6.56 0.49 -2.55
C ALA A 231 7.28 1.02 -1.30
N ALA A 232 7.20 2.33 -1.05
CA ALA A 232 7.78 2.97 0.13
C ALA A 232 7.17 2.41 1.42
N GLY A 233 5.85 2.31 1.50
CA GLY A 233 5.13 1.75 2.66
C GLY A 233 5.45 0.28 2.91
N GLY A 234 5.73 -0.51 1.88
CA GLY A 234 6.14 -1.91 2.04
C GLY A 234 7.53 -2.03 2.67
N ILE A 235 8.43 -1.13 2.28
CA ILE A 235 9.78 -1.05 2.85
C ILE A 235 9.73 -0.54 4.29
N VAL A 236 9.01 0.55 4.53
CA VAL A 236 8.83 1.16 5.86
C VAL A 236 8.15 0.17 6.80
N GLY A 237 7.04 -0.42 6.35
CA GLY A 237 6.26 -1.40 7.10
C GLY A 237 7.08 -2.65 7.41
N GLY A 238 7.74 -3.24 6.40
CA GLY A 238 8.57 -4.44 6.58
C GLY A 238 9.71 -4.24 7.59
N ARG A 239 10.37 -3.07 7.57
CA ARG A 239 11.38 -2.73 8.58
C ARG A 239 10.78 -2.43 9.95
N GLY A 240 9.65 -1.72 9.97
CA GLY A 240 8.93 -1.37 11.17
C GLY A 240 8.44 -2.61 11.94
N VAL A 241 8.15 -3.71 11.24
CA VAL A 241 7.68 -4.96 11.85
C VAL A 241 8.68 -5.50 12.87
N GLY A 242 9.97 -5.59 12.51
CA GLY A 242 11.00 -6.08 13.43
C GLY A 242 11.22 -5.15 14.63
N ALA A 243 10.90 -3.86 14.47
CA ALA A 243 11.08 -2.87 15.51
C ALA A 243 9.88 -2.72 16.46
N TRP A 244 8.66 -2.80 15.93
CA TRP A 244 7.44 -2.39 16.63
C TRP A 244 6.37 -3.48 16.70
N GLY A 245 6.56 -4.60 16.00
CA GLY A 245 5.56 -5.64 15.82
C GLY A 245 4.51 -5.27 14.76
N GLY A 246 3.83 -6.28 14.22
CA GLY A 246 2.88 -6.10 13.12
C GLY A 246 1.69 -5.18 13.45
N LEU A 247 1.18 -5.23 14.69
CA LEU A 247 -0.01 -4.47 15.07
C LEU A 247 0.26 -2.96 15.08
N ARG A 248 1.44 -2.55 15.56
CA ARG A 248 1.81 -1.12 15.59
C ARG A 248 2.09 -0.58 14.20
N VAL A 249 2.68 -1.39 13.32
CA VAL A 249 2.86 -1.03 11.90
C VAL A 249 1.51 -0.83 11.21
N LEU A 250 0.54 -1.70 11.49
CA LEU A 250 -0.83 -1.55 11.01
C LEU A 250 -1.46 -0.24 11.50
N GLN A 251 -1.39 0.04 12.80
CA GLN A 251 -1.92 1.28 13.39
C GLN A 251 -1.27 2.53 12.79
N ALA A 252 0.06 2.53 12.62
CA ALA A 252 0.77 3.61 11.95
C ALA A 252 0.32 3.77 10.50
N GLY A 253 0.10 2.66 9.78
CA GLY A 253 -0.45 2.68 8.43
C GLY A 253 -1.84 3.31 8.34
N LEU A 254 -2.72 3.04 9.32
CA LEU A 254 -4.05 3.66 9.40
C LEU A 254 -3.97 5.18 9.61
N VAL A 255 -3.05 5.65 10.47
CA VAL A 255 -2.80 7.09 10.67
C VAL A 255 -2.30 7.74 9.38
N VAL A 256 -1.30 7.13 8.74
CA VAL A 256 -0.73 7.65 7.48
C VAL A 256 -1.80 7.68 6.38
N PHE A 257 -2.60 6.63 6.25
CA PHE A 257 -3.72 6.57 5.31
C PHE A 257 -4.72 7.70 5.55
N GLY A 258 -5.20 7.86 6.79
CA GLY A 258 -6.14 8.91 7.15
C GLY A 258 -5.59 10.32 6.90
N SER A 259 -4.30 10.55 7.21
CA SER A 259 -3.63 11.81 6.90
C SER A 259 -3.56 12.08 5.40
N GLY A 260 -3.27 11.06 4.59
CA GLY A 260 -3.26 11.18 3.13
C GLY A 260 -4.63 11.56 2.56
N VAL A 261 -5.70 10.95 3.08
CA VAL A 261 -7.08 11.34 2.73
C VAL A 261 -7.38 12.78 3.14
N GLY A 262 -6.93 13.21 4.33
CA GLY A 262 -7.09 14.60 4.78
C GLY A 262 -6.41 15.61 3.85
N VAL A 263 -5.20 15.31 3.37
CA VAL A 263 -4.46 16.17 2.43
C VAL A 263 -5.19 16.31 1.09
N LEU A 264 -5.95 15.28 0.66
CA LEU A 264 -6.69 15.31 -0.61
C LEU A 264 -7.85 16.32 -0.65
N PHE A 265 -8.26 16.87 0.49
CA PHE A 265 -9.24 17.96 0.52
C PHE A 265 -8.68 19.30 0.03
N VAL A 266 -7.35 19.46 0.00
CA VAL A 266 -6.71 20.67 -0.48
C VAL A 266 -6.68 20.61 -2.01
N PRO A 267 -7.37 21.52 -2.73
CA PRO A 267 -7.49 21.48 -4.19
C PRO A 267 -6.22 22.03 -4.87
N HIS A 268 -5.08 21.43 -4.56
CA HIS A 268 -3.77 21.80 -5.08
C HIS A 268 -3.04 20.55 -5.59
N LEU A 269 -2.44 20.65 -6.78
CA LEU A 269 -1.82 19.51 -7.46
C LEU A 269 -0.79 18.78 -6.58
N ALA A 270 0.10 19.53 -5.93
CA ALA A 270 1.11 18.96 -5.04
C ALA A 270 0.48 18.31 -3.79
N ALA A 271 -0.61 18.87 -3.27
CA ALA A 271 -1.31 18.27 -2.14
C ALA A 271 -1.96 16.95 -2.56
N ILE A 272 -2.57 16.90 -3.75
CA ILE A 272 -3.17 15.68 -4.28
C ILE A 272 -2.10 14.59 -4.55
N ALA A 273 -0.95 14.96 -5.09
CA ALA A 273 0.17 14.04 -5.26
C ALA A 273 0.70 13.52 -3.90
N VAL A 274 0.86 14.40 -2.91
CA VAL A 274 1.30 13.99 -1.56
C VAL A 274 0.25 13.10 -0.88
N GLY A 275 -1.02 13.47 -0.96
CA GLY A 275 -2.13 12.71 -0.40
C GLY A 275 -2.26 11.32 -1.02
N THR A 276 -2.21 11.22 -2.35
CA THR A 276 -2.21 9.92 -3.07
C THR A 276 -1.01 9.04 -2.71
N MET A 277 0.17 9.64 -2.56
CA MET A 277 1.37 8.93 -2.10
C MET A 277 1.21 8.40 -0.66
N LEU A 278 0.72 9.24 0.27
CA LEU A 278 0.47 8.86 1.67
C LEU A 278 -0.59 7.76 1.76
N VAL A 279 -1.66 7.83 0.96
CA VAL A 279 -2.65 6.75 0.85
C VAL A 279 -1.98 5.44 0.44
N GLY A 280 -1.09 5.46 -0.56
CA GLY A 280 -0.31 4.29 -0.97
C GLY A 280 0.58 3.73 0.15
N ILE A 281 1.31 4.61 0.86
CA ILE A 281 2.16 4.22 2.00
C ILE A 281 1.32 3.54 3.09
N GLY A 282 0.21 4.18 3.47
CA GLY A 282 -0.71 3.70 4.50
C GLY A 282 -1.29 2.33 4.15
N LEU A 283 -1.82 2.15 2.94
CA LEU A 283 -2.36 0.87 2.48
C LEU A 283 -1.34 -0.27 2.55
N SER A 284 -0.09 -0.02 2.14
CA SER A 284 0.97 -1.03 2.19
C SER A 284 1.34 -1.41 3.62
N MET A 285 1.46 -0.42 4.51
CA MET A 285 1.72 -0.66 5.94
C MET A 285 0.58 -1.41 6.63
N ILE A 286 -0.68 -1.09 6.31
CA ILE A 286 -1.86 -1.83 6.82
C ILE A 286 -1.78 -3.30 6.40
N THR A 287 -1.57 -3.58 5.11
CA THR A 287 -1.51 -4.96 4.61
C THR A 287 -0.33 -5.75 5.18
N THR A 288 0.84 -5.13 5.31
CA THR A 288 2.03 -5.75 5.89
C THR A 288 1.82 -6.02 7.38
N GLY A 289 1.31 -5.05 8.13
CA GLY A 289 1.02 -5.20 9.55
C GLY A 289 -0.02 -6.30 9.82
N SER A 290 -1.13 -6.32 9.07
CA SER A 290 -2.14 -7.40 9.14
C SER A 290 -1.53 -8.76 8.85
N SER A 291 -0.77 -8.88 7.76
CA SER A 291 -0.16 -10.15 7.35
C SER A 291 0.82 -10.67 8.41
N VAL A 292 1.64 -9.80 8.99
CA VAL A 292 2.60 -10.23 10.01
C VAL A 292 1.92 -10.56 11.33
N THR A 293 0.94 -9.78 11.78
CA THR A 293 0.20 -10.15 13.01
C THR A 293 -0.45 -11.51 12.87
N ALA A 294 -1.09 -11.78 11.72
CA ALA A 294 -1.69 -13.07 11.44
C ALA A 294 -0.63 -14.17 11.43
N TYR A 295 0.47 -13.97 10.69
CA TYR A 295 1.57 -14.93 10.61
C TYR A 295 2.12 -15.28 12.00
N SER A 296 2.41 -14.28 12.82
CA SER A 296 2.94 -14.46 14.19
C SER A 296 1.95 -15.14 15.14
N ALA A 297 0.66 -14.95 14.95
CA ALA A 297 -0.38 -15.58 15.77
C ALA A 297 -0.72 -17.01 15.33
N SER A 298 -0.36 -17.41 14.09
CA SER A 298 -0.79 -18.69 13.50
C SER A 298 -0.35 -19.89 14.31
N GLY A 299 0.88 -19.92 14.85
CA GLY A 299 1.41 -21.00 15.72
C GLY A 299 1.12 -22.43 15.22
N HIS A 300 -0.04 -22.98 15.60
CA HIS A 300 -0.55 -24.32 15.29
C HIS A 300 -1.43 -24.40 14.01
N ALA A 301 -1.85 -23.27 13.43
CA ALA A 301 -2.55 -23.20 12.15
C ALA A 301 -1.53 -23.13 11.00
N GLU A 302 -1.73 -23.92 9.93
CA GLU A 302 -0.86 -23.85 8.75
C GLU A 302 -0.76 -22.38 8.26
N PRO A 303 0.46 -21.79 8.21
CA PRO A 303 0.65 -20.38 7.87
C PRO A 303 0.05 -19.97 6.52
N SER A 304 -0.10 -20.93 5.62
CA SER A 304 -0.71 -20.74 4.30
C SER A 304 -2.20 -20.41 4.35
N GLN A 305 -2.94 -20.94 5.34
CA GLN A 305 -4.39 -20.75 5.47
C GLN A 305 -4.71 -19.37 6.05
N ALA A 306 -3.98 -18.96 7.08
CA ALA A 306 -4.09 -17.63 7.68
C ALA A 306 -3.77 -16.53 6.65
N LEU A 307 -2.69 -16.71 5.88
CA LEU A 307 -2.28 -15.75 4.86
C LEU A 307 -3.30 -15.66 3.71
N LEU A 308 -3.84 -16.79 3.26
CA LEU A 308 -4.88 -16.80 2.22
C LEU A 308 -6.13 -16.03 2.68
N ALA A 309 -6.55 -16.23 3.93
CA ALA A 309 -7.73 -15.56 4.47
C ALA A 309 -7.51 -14.06 4.67
N VAL A 310 -6.33 -13.63 5.17
CA VAL A 310 -5.96 -12.20 5.27
C VAL A 310 -5.93 -11.53 3.90
N GLN A 311 -5.36 -12.20 2.88
CA GLN A 311 -5.33 -11.66 1.53
C GLN A 311 -6.74 -11.51 0.94
N TRP A 312 -7.62 -12.50 1.15
CA TRP A 312 -8.99 -12.45 0.67
C TRP A 312 -9.80 -11.35 1.36
N ILE A 313 -9.67 -11.20 2.68
CA ILE A 313 -10.25 -10.08 3.45
C ILE A 313 -9.70 -8.73 2.97
N GLY A 314 -8.44 -8.67 2.56
CA GLY A 314 -7.85 -7.44 2.03
C GLY A 314 -8.43 -7.00 0.69
N SER A 315 -8.87 -7.95 -0.14
CA SER A 315 -9.41 -7.68 -1.48
C SER A 315 -10.93 -7.62 -1.53
N ALA A 316 -11.64 -8.42 -0.74
CA ALA A 316 -13.08 -8.62 -0.88
C ALA A 316 -13.92 -7.36 -0.59
N PRO A 317 -13.74 -6.65 0.55
CA PRO A 317 -14.45 -5.42 0.82
C PRO A 317 -14.11 -4.33 -0.21
N ARG A 318 -12.86 -4.28 -0.65
CA ARG A 318 -12.40 -3.31 -1.64
C ARG A 318 -13.06 -3.53 -3.01
N ALA A 319 -13.22 -4.77 -3.43
CA ALA A 319 -13.88 -5.14 -4.68
C ALA A 319 -15.35 -4.72 -4.69
N VAL A 320 -16.09 -5.05 -3.63
CA VAL A 320 -17.50 -4.66 -3.46
C VAL A 320 -17.64 -3.14 -3.49
N SER A 321 -16.77 -2.45 -2.77
CA SER A 321 -16.82 -1.00 -2.70
C SER A 321 -16.31 -0.28 -3.96
N ALA A 322 -15.43 -0.90 -4.76
CA ALA A 322 -15.06 -0.33 -6.05
C ALA A 322 -16.28 -0.27 -6.99
N GLY A 323 -17.10 -1.32 -7.01
CA GLY A 323 -18.37 -1.35 -7.75
C GLY A 323 -19.37 -0.32 -7.21
N ALA A 324 -19.61 -0.31 -5.90
CA ALA A 324 -20.49 0.68 -5.28
C ALA A 324 -19.99 2.11 -5.52
N GLY A 325 -18.68 2.36 -5.35
CA GLY A 325 -18.02 3.63 -5.56
C GLY A 325 -18.13 4.16 -6.99
N ALA A 326 -18.03 3.28 -7.98
CA ALA A 326 -18.23 3.65 -9.38
C ALA A 326 -19.66 4.17 -9.64
N VAL A 327 -20.67 3.60 -8.99
CA VAL A 327 -22.05 4.10 -9.06
C VAL A 327 -22.20 5.38 -8.23
N LEU A 328 -21.68 5.41 -7.01
CA LEU A 328 -21.81 6.56 -6.09
C LEU A 328 -21.18 7.84 -6.66
N VAL A 329 -20.05 7.76 -7.35
CA VAL A 329 -19.37 8.92 -7.96
C VAL A 329 -20.25 9.60 -9.04
N ALA A 330 -21.24 8.90 -9.61
CA ALA A 330 -22.17 9.52 -10.55
C ALA A 330 -23.21 10.43 -9.86
N PHE A 331 -23.46 10.25 -8.57
CA PHE A 331 -24.54 10.94 -7.83
C PHE A 331 -24.04 11.77 -6.63
N ILE A 332 -22.83 11.51 -6.16
CA ILE A 332 -22.28 12.07 -4.91
C ILE A 332 -21.01 12.84 -5.23
N ASP A 333 -20.93 14.05 -4.69
CA ASP A 333 -19.74 14.89 -4.77
C ASP A 333 -18.51 14.16 -4.18
N TYR A 334 -17.38 14.24 -4.89
CA TYR A 334 -16.12 13.60 -4.51
C TYR A 334 -15.63 13.99 -3.10
N ARG A 335 -15.97 15.19 -2.62
CA ARG A 335 -15.65 15.68 -1.27
C ARG A 335 -16.35 14.85 -0.19
N VAL A 336 -17.60 14.47 -0.42
CA VAL A 336 -18.35 13.61 0.50
C VAL A 336 -17.71 12.23 0.55
N LEU A 337 -17.29 11.70 -0.61
CA LEU A 337 -16.57 10.42 -0.67
C LEU A 337 -15.25 10.47 0.11
N PHE A 338 -14.50 11.58 0.04
CA PHE A 338 -13.32 11.77 0.89
C PHE A 338 -13.66 11.89 2.37
N GLY A 339 -14.77 12.54 2.71
CA GLY A 339 -15.26 12.62 4.09
C GLY A 339 -15.53 11.23 4.65
N VAL A 340 -16.25 10.41 3.89
CA VAL A 340 -16.54 9.02 4.24
C VAL A 340 -15.24 8.22 4.38
N MET A 341 -14.26 8.40 3.47
CA MET A 341 -12.93 7.77 3.55
C MET A 341 -12.16 8.15 4.82
N ALA A 342 -12.11 9.44 5.15
CA ALA A 342 -11.39 9.94 6.31
C ALA A 342 -12.05 9.42 7.60
N VAL A 343 -13.38 9.49 7.68
CA VAL A 343 -14.16 8.97 8.82
C VAL A 343 -13.98 7.46 8.94
N GLY A 344 -14.07 6.70 7.85
CA GLY A 344 -13.85 5.26 7.84
C GLY A 344 -12.45 4.86 8.31
N ALA A 345 -11.43 5.61 7.91
CA ALA A 345 -10.05 5.42 8.39
C ALA A 345 -9.92 5.71 9.90
N LEU A 346 -10.52 6.81 10.38
CA LEU A 346 -10.54 7.17 11.80
C LEU A 346 -11.28 6.13 12.64
N VAL A 347 -12.46 5.68 12.18
CA VAL A 347 -13.24 4.63 12.84
C VAL A 347 -12.45 3.32 12.90
N GLY A 348 -11.83 2.91 11.78
CA GLY A 348 -10.97 1.74 11.74
C GLY A 348 -9.78 1.83 12.70
N LEU A 349 -9.13 3.00 12.76
CA LEU A 349 -8.03 3.27 13.68
C LEU A 349 -8.48 3.21 15.14
N CYS A 350 -9.51 3.97 15.52
CA CYS A 350 -10.06 3.98 16.87
C CYS A 350 -10.48 2.58 17.30
N TYR A 351 -11.15 1.83 16.43
CA TYR A 351 -11.57 0.46 16.69
C TYR A 351 -10.38 -0.46 16.98
N VAL A 352 -9.33 -0.42 16.15
CA VAL A 352 -8.13 -1.26 16.34
C VAL A 352 -7.37 -0.84 17.60
N LEU A 353 -7.26 0.46 17.90
CA LEU A 353 -6.61 0.95 19.11
C LEU A 353 -7.32 0.47 20.37
N ILE A 354 -8.65 0.55 20.40
CA ILE A 354 -9.47 0.18 21.57
C ILE A 354 -9.56 -1.34 21.73
N MET A 355 -9.78 -2.08 20.63
CA MET A 355 -10.19 -3.49 20.69
C MET A 355 -9.07 -4.49 20.42
N ALA A 356 -7.99 -4.09 19.73
CA ALA A 356 -6.88 -4.97 19.38
C ALA A 356 -5.60 -4.72 20.22
N GLY A 357 -5.60 -3.73 21.11
CA GLY A 357 -4.47 -3.44 22.00
C GLY A 357 -4.19 -4.55 23.02
N PRO A 358 -2.93 -4.71 23.49
CA PRO A 358 -2.63 -5.61 24.61
C PRO A 358 -3.36 -5.13 25.87
N ARG A 359 -4.05 -6.04 26.57
CA ARG A 359 -4.68 -5.69 27.86
C ARG A 359 -3.59 -5.23 28.85
N PRO A 360 -3.81 -4.15 29.61
CA PRO A 360 -3.01 -3.91 30.80
C PRO A 360 -3.15 -5.12 31.72
N VAL A 361 -2.02 -5.59 32.27
CA VAL A 361 -1.94 -6.75 33.16
C VAL A 361 -2.96 -6.56 34.29
N THR A 362 -3.84 -7.54 34.47
CA THR A 362 -4.96 -7.53 35.42
C THR A 362 -4.54 -7.25 36.88
N GLY A 363 -3.25 -7.38 37.21
CA GLY A 363 -2.67 -7.00 38.51
C GLY A 363 -2.50 -5.48 38.75
N LEU A 364 -2.68 -4.62 37.74
CA LEU A 364 -2.50 -3.16 37.87
C LEU A 364 -3.80 -2.40 38.19
N ILE A 365 -4.98 -3.02 37.97
CA ILE A 365 -6.28 -2.41 38.28
C ILE A 365 -6.55 -2.40 39.79
N SER A 366 -5.97 -3.36 40.54
CA SER A 366 -6.07 -3.38 42.01
C SER A 366 -5.25 -2.28 42.68
N ILE A 367 -4.15 -1.84 42.06
CA ILE A 367 -3.28 -0.76 42.57
C ILE A 367 -3.87 0.63 42.24
N ALA A 368 -4.53 0.77 41.09
CA ALA A 368 -5.14 2.03 40.63
C ALA A 368 -6.31 2.53 41.52
N ARG A 369 -6.83 1.70 42.43
CA ARG A 369 -7.93 2.07 43.33
C ARG A 369 -7.50 2.90 44.54
N ARG A 370 -6.19 3.08 44.82
CA ARG A 370 -5.73 3.67 46.10
C ARG A 370 -4.98 5.01 46.02
N SER A 371 -4.64 5.59 44.86
CA SER A 371 -4.05 6.94 44.81
C SER A 371 -4.36 7.69 43.51
N GLY A 372 -4.81 8.95 43.67
CA GLY A 372 -5.54 9.71 42.66
C GLY A 372 -4.73 10.23 41.48
N LEU A 373 -5.46 10.53 40.39
CA LEU A 373 -5.18 11.33 39.19
C LEU A 373 -3.73 11.47 38.69
N ALA A 374 -2.76 11.85 39.52
CA ALA A 374 -1.35 11.97 39.19
C ALA A 374 -0.70 10.61 38.84
N VAL A 375 -1.05 9.53 39.55
CA VAL A 375 -0.56 8.18 39.23
C VAL A 375 -1.17 7.66 37.93
N SER A 376 -2.45 7.96 37.68
CA SER A 376 -3.12 7.65 36.41
C SER A 376 -2.49 8.39 35.22
N LEU A 377 -2.13 9.67 35.40
CA LEU A 377 -1.45 10.47 34.38
C LEU A 377 -0.01 9.96 34.11
N ALA A 378 0.69 9.48 35.13
CA ALA A 378 2.01 8.85 34.97
C ALA A 378 1.94 7.52 34.22
N GLN A 379 0.91 6.71 34.48
CA GLN A 379 0.64 5.48 33.73
C GLN A 379 0.32 5.77 32.26
N ILE A 380 -0.47 6.81 31.99
CA ILE A 380 -0.74 7.26 30.61
C ILE A 380 0.56 7.72 29.93
N ALA A 381 1.42 8.45 30.63
CA ALA A 381 2.71 8.87 30.10
C ALA A 381 3.64 7.68 29.76
N ASP A 382 3.67 6.63 30.59
CA ASP A 382 4.47 5.43 30.34
C ASP A 382 3.96 4.62 29.14
N VAL A 383 2.65 4.49 29.00
CA VAL A 383 2.01 3.89 27.82
C VAL A 383 2.35 4.68 26.55
N ILE A 384 2.38 6.02 26.62
CA ILE A 384 2.73 6.89 25.51
C ILE A 384 4.22 6.77 25.15
N ALA A 385 5.12 6.69 26.14
CA ALA A 385 6.56 6.57 25.93
C ALA A 385 6.97 5.23 25.30
N GLY A 386 6.33 4.13 25.74
CA GLY A 386 6.42 2.82 25.10
C GLY A 386 7.56 1.91 25.58
N GLN A 387 7.39 0.62 25.35
CA GLN A 387 8.14 -0.49 25.98
C GLN A 387 9.66 -0.60 25.68
N ARG A 388 10.25 0.27 24.85
CA ARG A 388 11.71 0.20 24.60
C ARG A 388 12.55 0.83 25.72
N ARG A 389 11.91 1.54 26.64
CA ARG A 389 12.57 2.21 27.78
C ARG A 389 11.99 1.72 29.11
N THR A 390 11.83 0.39 29.24
CA THR A 390 11.42 -0.29 30.47
C THR A 390 12.39 0.08 31.59
N GLY A 391 11.97 1.02 32.45
CA GLY A 391 12.77 1.65 33.50
C GLY A 391 12.29 3.08 33.83
N GLY A 392 11.67 3.77 32.87
CA GLY A 392 11.15 5.13 33.05
C GLY A 392 10.03 5.22 34.08
N PHE A 393 9.11 4.25 34.12
CA PHE A 393 7.98 4.26 35.04
C PHE A 393 8.40 4.30 36.52
N ALA A 394 9.38 3.47 36.93
CA ALA A 394 9.87 3.44 38.30
C ALA A 394 10.57 4.75 38.68
N ALA A 395 11.35 5.33 37.76
CA ALA A 395 12.01 6.62 37.95
C ALA A 395 11.00 7.77 38.04
N TRP A 396 10.00 7.80 37.16
CA TRP A 396 8.96 8.84 37.16
C TRP A 396 8.02 8.72 38.35
N GLN A 397 7.78 7.50 38.83
CA GLN A 397 7.03 7.24 40.04
C GLN A 397 7.83 7.68 41.29
N ALA A 398 9.15 7.47 41.30
CA ALA A 398 10.04 8.00 42.34
C ALA A 398 10.06 9.54 42.35
N ASP A 399 10.13 10.17 41.18
CA ASP A 399 10.06 11.64 41.05
C ASP A 399 8.71 12.21 41.52
N LEU A 400 7.61 11.50 41.25
CA LEU A 400 6.25 11.87 41.68
C LEU A 400 5.98 11.62 43.17
N ALA A 401 6.72 10.69 43.78
CA ALA A 401 6.70 10.42 45.23
C ALA A 401 7.47 11.50 46.02
N GLY A 402 8.32 12.29 45.35
CA GLY A 402 9.22 13.25 45.97
C GLY A 402 10.51 12.59 46.46
N ARG A 403 11.47 13.39 46.95
CA ARG A 403 12.72 12.87 47.55
C ARG A 403 12.43 12.34 48.96
N PRO A 404 12.52 11.02 49.21
CA PRO A 404 12.25 10.47 50.53
C PRO A 404 13.30 10.88 51.58
N GLU A 405 14.49 11.32 51.15
CA GLU A 405 15.59 11.74 52.03
C GLU A 405 15.32 13.10 52.73
N ASP A 406 14.45 13.95 52.17
CA ASP A 406 14.18 15.30 52.68
C ASP A 406 12.86 15.41 53.49
N GLY A 407 12.12 14.32 53.66
CA GLY A 407 10.93 14.25 54.54
C GLY A 407 9.74 15.15 54.17
N ARG A 408 9.70 15.80 53.00
CA ARG A 408 8.61 16.70 52.58
C ARG A 408 7.86 16.15 51.36
N PRO A 409 6.61 15.62 51.51
CA PRO A 409 5.81 15.19 50.37
C PRO A 409 5.38 16.38 49.50
N LEU A 410 5.36 16.19 48.17
CA LEU A 410 4.94 17.21 47.20
C LEU A 410 3.46 17.58 47.38
N SER A 411 3.14 18.87 47.36
CA SER A 411 1.74 19.33 47.41
C SER A 411 0.94 18.85 46.17
N THR A 412 -0.36 18.63 46.33
CA THR A 412 -1.24 18.09 45.26
C THR A 412 -1.24 18.95 43.98
N ARG A 413 -1.01 20.27 44.10
CA ARG A 413 -0.86 21.17 42.95
C ARG A 413 0.49 21.00 42.23
N ALA A 414 1.57 20.77 42.97
CA ALA A 414 2.89 20.49 42.40
C ALA A 414 2.88 19.12 41.69
N GLN A 415 2.28 18.11 42.30
CA GLN A 415 2.17 16.76 41.73
C GLN A 415 1.43 16.75 40.39
N ARG A 416 0.37 17.56 40.23
CA ARG A 416 -0.34 17.75 38.95
C ARG A 416 0.53 18.43 37.89
N ARG A 417 1.31 19.46 38.25
CA ARG A 417 2.23 20.13 37.31
C ARG A 417 3.34 19.19 36.84
N TYR A 418 3.91 18.38 37.73
CA TYR A 418 4.91 17.37 37.38
C TYR A 418 4.32 16.27 36.50
N ALA A 419 3.10 15.79 36.78
CA ALA A 419 2.43 14.80 35.93
C ALA A 419 2.17 15.31 34.50
N ILE A 420 1.80 16.58 34.34
CA ILE A 420 1.66 17.22 33.02
C ILE A 420 3.03 17.33 32.32
N GLY A 421 4.09 17.67 33.07
CA GLY A 421 5.47 17.69 32.57
C GLY A 421 5.93 16.32 32.06
N LEU A 422 5.60 15.24 32.78
CA LEU A 422 5.88 13.86 32.39
C LEU A 422 5.13 13.45 31.11
N ILE A 423 3.85 13.83 30.97
CA ILE A 423 3.11 13.60 29.73
C ILE A 423 3.75 14.34 28.56
N ARG A 424 4.15 15.61 28.74
CA ARG A 424 4.81 16.38 27.69
C ARG A 424 6.18 15.79 27.32
N ALA A 425 6.94 15.31 28.29
CA ALA A 425 8.20 14.61 28.07
C ALA A 425 7.99 13.27 27.35
N ALA A 426 6.99 12.49 27.75
CA ALA A 426 6.63 11.23 27.09
C ALA A 426 6.18 11.45 25.64
N ILE A 427 5.37 12.49 25.38
CA ILE A 427 4.96 12.89 24.03
C ILE A 427 6.19 13.31 23.21
N ARG A 428 7.09 14.13 23.77
CA ARG A 428 8.31 14.56 23.09
C ARG A 428 9.24 13.39 22.78
N MET A 429 9.49 12.51 23.75
CA MET A 429 10.27 11.28 23.56
C MET A 429 9.65 10.39 22.49
N ARG A 430 8.32 10.28 22.47
CA ARG A 430 7.61 9.50 21.46
C ARG A 430 7.71 10.12 20.08
N LEU A 431 7.60 11.44 19.99
CA LEU A 431 7.84 12.20 18.77
C LEU A 431 9.27 12.01 18.28
N ASP A 432 10.27 12.10 19.15
CA ASP A 432 11.68 11.92 18.79
C ASP A 432 11.95 10.48 18.31
N ASP A 433 11.40 9.47 18.99
CA ASP A 433 11.50 8.07 18.56
C ASP A 433 10.76 7.82 17.23
N LEU A 434 9.59 8.44 17.02
CA LEU A 434 8.83 8.36 15.78
C LEU A 434 9.56 9.07 14.63
N ILE A 435 10.11 10.25 14.86
CA ILE A 435 10.91 11.02 13.90
C ILE A 435 12.16 10.22 13.54
N ALA A 436 12.87 9.68 14.54
CA ALA A 436 14.07 8.88 14.31
C ALA A 436 13.78 7.64 13.44
N VAL A 437 12.67 6.95 13.67
CA VAL A 437 12.30 5.80 12.83
C VAL A 437 11.72 6.21 11.48
N ALA A 438 10.91 7.27 11.41
CA ALA A 438 10.41 7.84 10.15
C ALA A 438 11.55 8.36 9.27
N TRP A 439 12.69 8.72 9.86
CA TRP A 439 13.89 9.17 9.16
C TRP A 439 14.76 8.03 8.61
N ARG A 440 14.73 6.83 9.20
CA ARG A 440 15.50 5.67 8.69
C ARG A 440 15.20 5.30 7.22
N PRO A 441 13.94 5.36 6.73
CA PRO A 441 13.62 5.24 5.32
C PRO A 441 14.28 6.30 4.45
N VAL A 442 14.31 7.56 4.92
CA VAL A 442 14.97 8.69 4.23
C VAL A 442 16.48 8.44 4.15
N GLU A 443 17.10 8.03 5.24
CA GLU A 443 18.52 7.63 5.24
C GLU A 443 18.80 6.43 4.32
N TRP A 444 17.91 5.44 4.28
CA TRP A 444 18.02 4.30 3.37
C TRP A 444 17.88 4.71 1.90
N LEU A 445 16.97 5.63 1.59
CA LEU A 445 16.79 6.18 0.26
C LEU A 445 18.06 6.91 -0.17
N ILE A 446 18.56 7.80 0.67
CA ILE A 446 19.71 8.66 0.42
C ILE A 446 21.03 7.88 0.38
N LYS A 447 21.13 6.71 1.03
CA LYS A 447 22.34 5.84 0.99
C LYS A 447 22.66 5.23 -0.38
N SER A 448 21.73 5.24 -1.33
CA SER A 448 21.91 4.60 -2.64
C SER A 448 21.55 5.56 -3.77
N ASP A 449 22.52 5.89 -4.62
CA ASP A 449 22.30 6.77 -5.78
C ASP A 449 21.20 6.25 -6.70
N GLY A 450 21.14 4.93 -6.93
CA GLY A 450 20.07 4.34 -7.74
C GLY A 450 18.64 4.50 -7.18
N ARG A 451 18.48 4.68 -5.87
CA ARG A 451 17.14 4.86 -5.25
C ARG A 451 16.68 6.31 -5.32
N VAL A 452 17.61 7.23 -5.07
CA VAL A 452 17.39 8.66 -5.27
C VAL A 452 17.07 8.92 -6.75
N PHE A 453 17.85 8.32 -7.65
CA PHE A 453 17.61 8.39 -9.09
C PHE A 453 16.21 7.88 -9.44
N GLY A 454 15.80 6.70 -8.95
CA GLY A 454 14.45 6.18 -9.19
C GLY A 454 13.32 7.10 -8.71
N LEU A 455 13.44 7.70 -7.52
CA LEU A 455 12.45 8.64 -7.00
C LEU A 455 12.40 9.94 -7.82
N THR A 456 13.57 10.44 -8.21
CA THR A 456 13.72 11.64 -9.05
C THR A 456 13.14 11.40 -10.45
N LEU A 457 13.31 10.20 -11.00
CA LEU A 457 12.79 9.82 -12.31
C LEU A 457 11.26 9.74 -12.30
N VAL A 458 10.66 9.25 -11.21
CA VAL A 458 9.20 9.27 -11.07
C VAL A 458 8.69 10.70 -10.90
N ALA A 459 9.32 11.53 -10.06
CA ALA A 459 8.94 12.93 -9.91
C ALA A 459 9.09 13.72 -11.22
N GLY A 460 10.16 13.44 -11.98
CA GLY A 460 10.38 13.97 -13.33
C GLY A 460 9.34 13.48 -14.33
N ALA A 461 8.96 12.19 -14.30
CA ALA A 461 7.91 11.66 -15.15
C ALA A 461 6.53 12.28 -14.83
N VAL A 462 6.22 12.49 -13.56
CA VAL A 462 5.01 13.19 -13.10
C VAL A 462 4.96 14.62 -13.65
N MET A 463 6.06 15.36 -13.52
CA MET A 463 6.16 16.74 -13.97
C MET A 463 6.17 16.85 -15.50
N ALA A 464 6.88 15.96 -16.19
CA ALA A 464 6.91 15.89 -17.64
C ALA A 464 5.51 15.59 -18.20
N GLN A 465 4.76 14.72 -17.54
CA GLN A 465 3.41 14.39 -17.93
C GLN A 465 2.43 15.53 -17.63
N ASP A 466 2.63 16.33 -16.57
CA ASP A 466 1.85 17.57 -16.35
C ASP A 466 2.12 18.61 -17.44
N PHE A 467 3.39 18.84 -17.81
CA PHE A 467 3.72 19.77 -18.90
C PHE A 467 3.15 19.30 -20.24
N PHE A 468 3.27 18.01 -20.54
CA PHE A 468 2.69 17.41 -21.72
C PHE A 468 1.16 17.50 -21.72
N ALA A 469 0.51 17.24 -20.58
CA ALA A 469 -0.94 17.32 -20.44
C ALA A 469 -1.49 18.75 -20.66
N ARG A 470 -0.74 19.79 -20.28
CA ARG A 470 -1.19 21.19 -20.39
C ARG A 470 -0.97 21.83 -21.76
N GLY A 471 -0.10 21.28 -22.60
CA GLY A 471 0.23 21.92 -23.88
C GLY A 471 1.01 21.04 -24.85
N GLY A 472 0.94 19.72 -24.71
CA GLY A 472 1.58 18.76 -25.60
C GLY A 472 3.11 18.82 -25.58
N LEU A 473 3.71 18.37 -26.68
CA LEU A 473 5.17 18.30 -26.84
C LEU A 473 5.85 19.67 -26.76
N SER A 474 5.21 20.73 -27.24
CA SER A 474 5.79 22.09 -27.22
C SER A 474 5.93 22.62 -25.80
N ASN A 475 4.93 22.41 -24.94
CA ASN A 475 4.98 22.84 -23.55
C ASN A 475 5.95 21.98 -22.71
N LEU A 476 6.05 20.68 -23.02
CA LEU A 476 7.08 19.83 -22.44
C LEU A 476 8.49 20.31 -22.82
N TYR A 477 8.71 20.64 -24.09
CA TYR A 477 9.99 21.14 -24.58
C TYR A 477 10.33 22.52 -23.98
N GLY A 478 9.36 23.43 -23.90
CA GLY A 478 9.55 24.75 -23.30
C GLY A 478 9.78 24.73 -21.78
N ASN A 479 9.42 23.65 -21.10
CA ASN A 479 9.62 23.48 -19.65
C ASN A 479 10.66 22.40 -19.31
N CYS A 480 11.52 22.02 -20.26
CA CYS A 480 12.63 21.09 -19.98
C CYS A 480 13.48 21.56 -18.80
N ASP A 481 13.70 22.87 -18.70
CA ASP A 481 14.48 23.49 -17.64
C ASP A 481 13.92 23.19 -16.25
N ASN A 482 12.60 23.09 -16.11
CA ASN A 482 11.94 22.72 -14.85
C ASN A 482 12.17 21.25 -14.49
N LEU A 483 12.28 20.35 -15.48
CA LEU A 483 12.64 18.94 -15.26
C LEU A 483 14.11 18.81 -14.83
N PHE A 484 14.99 19.58 -15.45
CA PHE A 484 16.39 19.67 -15.03
C PHE A 484 16.52 20.30 -13.64
N ALA A 485 15.75 21.34 -13.34
CA ALA A 485 15.72 21.99 -12.03
C ALA A 485 15.19 21.05 -10.93
N LEU A 486 14.19 20.22 -11.23
CA LEU A 486 13.72 19.18 -10.31
C LEU A 486 14.80 18.12 -10.07
N GLY A 487 15.49 17.67 -11.13
CA GLY A 487 16.63 16.76 -11.00
C GLY A 487 17.77 17.35 -10.17
N ALA A 488 18.14 18.60 -10.46
CA ALA A 488 19.17 19.35 -9.74
C ALA A 488 18.77 19.61 -8.29
N GLY A 489 17.51 19.97 -8.03
CA GLY A 489 16.97 20.19 -6.69
C GLY A 489 16.92 18.91 -5.87
N ALA A 490 16.51 17.79 -6.46
CA ALA A 490 16.55 16.49 -5.81
C ALA A 490 17.99 16.06 -5.50
N ALA A 491 18.93 16.29 -6.42
CA ALA A 491 20.36 16.03 -6.21
C ALA A 491 20.94 16.93 -5.12
N ALA A 492 20.69 18.25 -5.15
CA ALA A 492 21.15 19.21 -4.16
C ALA A 492 20.58 18.91 -2.76
N THR A 493 19.29 18.59 -2.67
CA THR A 493 18.65 18.18 -1.42
C THR A 493 19.26 16.89 -0.89
N THR A 494 19.52 15.91 -1.76
CA THR A 494 20.19 14.66 -1.37
C THR A 494 21.60 14.92 -0.87
N ILE A 495 22.38 15.76 -1.55
CA ILE A 495 23.75 16.13 -1.15
C ILE A 495 23.73 16.88 0.20
N ALA A 496 22.83 17.84 0.37
CA ALA A 496 22.67 18.59 1.61
C ALA A 496 22.29 17.67 2.78
N LEU A 497 21.35 16.75 2.57
CA LEU A 497 20.95 15.76 3.57
C LEU A 497 22.05 14.75 3.89
N ARG A 498 22.87 14.34 2.91
CA ARG A 498 24.06 13.49 3.14
C ARG A 498 25.10 14.22 3.98
N LYS A 499 25.38 15.49 3.65
CA LYS A 499 26.36 16.33 4.35
C LYS A 499 25.93 16.60 5.79
N TYR A 500 24.67 16.95 6.01
CA TYR A 500 24.10 17.18 7.34
C TYR A 500 24.16 15.94 8.24
N ARG A 501 24.07 14.73 7.68
CA ARG A 501 24.07 13.46 8.44
C ARG A 501 25.40 12.71 8.43
N GLY A 502 26.43 13.20 7.73
CA GLY A 502 27.71 12.50 7.59
C GLY A 502 27.62 11.14 6.89
N ILE A 503 26.68 10.96 5.95
CA ILE A 503 26.48 9.68 5.24
C ILE A 503 27.33 9.64 3.97
N THR A 504 28.28 8.72 3.89
CA THR A 504 29.00 8.41 2.65
C THR A 504 28.17 7.48 1.74
N PRO A 505 28.02 7.81 0.44
CA PRO A 505 27.26 6.98 -0.49
C PRO A 505 27.95 5.63 -0.72
N ASN A 506 27.16 4.56 -0.82
CA ASN A 506 27.70 3.23 -1.15
C ASN A 506 28.14 3.23 -2.62
N PRO A 507 29.39 2.87 -2.96
CA PRO A 507 29.86 2.86 -4.34
C PRO A 507 28.95 2.00 -5.21
N SER A 508 28.65 2.50 -6.42
CA SER A 508 27.82 1.79 -7.39
C SER A 508 28.39 0.40 -7.69
N LYS A 509 27.53 -0.57 -8.01
CA LYS A 509 27.96 -1.94 -8.36
C LYS A 509 28.99 -1.97 -9.51
N ALA A 510 28.96 -0.97 -10.40
CA ALA A 510 29.95 -0.81 -11.47
C ALA A 510 31.37 -0.55 -10.92
N LYS A 511 31.50 0.21 -9.83
CA LYS A 511 32.79 0.50 -9.20
C LYS A 511 33.36 -0.70 -8.43
N ARG A 512 32.49 -1.53 -7.84
CA ARG A 512 32.90 -2.80 -7.18
C ARG A 512 33.43 -3.85 -8.15
N ARG A 513 33.01 -3.82 -9.42
CA ARG A 513 33.49 -4.77 -10.44
C ARG A 513 34.86 -4.40 -10.99
N ASN A 514 35.28 -3.13 -10.84
CA ASN A 514 36.56 -2.61 -11.33
C ASN A 514 37.61 -2.46 -10.21
N ASP A 515 37.35 -2.96 -9.01
CA ASP A 515 38.28 -2.95 -7.89
C ASP A 515 38.72 -4.39 -7.61
N PRO A 516 39.83 -4.87 -8.19
CA PRO A 516 40.27 -6.27 -8.09
C PRO A 516 40.86 -6.64 -6.70
N GLY A 517 40.79 -5.75 -5.71
CA GLY A 517 41.42 -5.91 -4.39
C GLY A 517 40.50 -6.22 -3.22
N ARG A 518 39.29 -6.76 -3.42
CA ARG A 518 38.39 -7.17 -2.32
C ARG A 518 37.72 -8.51 -2.51
#